data_AF-A0A522J5J2-F1
#
_entry.id   AF-A0A522J5J2-F1
#
_cell.length_a   1.000
_cell.length_b   1.000
_cell.length_c   1.000
_cell.angle_alpha   90.00
_cell.angle_beta   90.00
_cell.angle_gamma   90.00
#
_symmetry.space_group_name_H-M   'P 1'
#
loop_
_entity.id
_entity.type
_entity.pdbx_description
1 polymer ?
#
loop_
_entity_poly.entity_id
_entity_poly.type
_entity_poly.pdbx_seq_one_letter_code
_entity_poly.pdbx_strand_id
1 'polypeptide(L)'
;DVMQDDMILDIGPKTAGMLAGILAKAGTIVWNGPVGVFEFEAFSHGTEVVARAIAQSPAFSIAGGGDTLAAIAKYGIADDVGYISTGGGAFLAFLEGKVLPAVEILQQRANE
;
A
#
# COMPACT_ATOMS: atom_id res chain seq x y z
N ASP A 1 -15.94 -3.79 -21.29
CA ASP A 1 -16.86 -4.79 -20.74
C ASP A 1 -16.09 -6.02 -20.32
N VAL A 2 -16.61 -6.75 -19.35
CA VAL A 2 -16.02 -8.01 -18.84
C VAL A 2 -16.97 -9.13 -19.27
N MET A 3 -16.47 -10.09 -20.04
CA MET A 3 -17.24 -11.26 -20.48
C MET A 3 -17.27 -12.33 -19.38
N GLN A 4 -18.10 -13.36 -19.57
CA GLN A 4 -18.32 -14.40 -18.55
C GLN A 4 -17.03 -15.14 -18.14
N ASP A 5 -16.12 -15.35 -19.09
CA ASP A 5 -14.89 -16.11 -18.87
C ASP A 5 -13.66 -15.20 -18.65
N ASP A 6 -13.88 -13.87 -18.55
CA ASP A 6 -12.80 -12.92 -18.27
C ASP A 6 -12.50 -12.87 -16.77
N MET A 7 -11.22 -12.69 -16.44
CA MET A 7 -10.76 -12.40 -15.08
C MET A 7 -10.17 -10.99 -15.04
N ILE A 8 -10.56 -10.19 -14.04
CA ILE A 8 -9.93 -8.89 -13.78
C ILE A 8 -8.64 -9.13 -12.99
N LEU A 9 -7.51 -8.86 -13.64
CA LEU A 9 -6.18 -9.08 -13.06
C LEU A 9 -5.42 -7.78 -12.80
N ASP A 10 -5.88 -6.65 -13.33
CA ASP A 10 -5.36 -5.31 -13.05
C ASP A 10 -6.46 -4.26 -13.29
N ILE A 11 -6.23 -3.05 -12.77
CA ILE A 11 -7.06 -1.89 -13.09
C ILE A 11 -6.67 -1.30 -14.45
N GLY A 12 -7.66 -0.73 -15.15
CA GLY A 12 -7.40 -0.04 -16.42
C GLY A 12 -6.71 1.33 -16.24
N PRO A 13 -6.16 1.90 -17.33
CA PRO A 13 -5.37 3.14 -17.29
C PRO A 13 -6.16 4.36 -16.81
N LYS A 14 -7.47 4.41 -17.08
CA LYS A 14 -8.34 5.50 -16.59
C LYS A 14 -8.46 5.47 -15.06
N THR A 15 -8.69 4.28 -14.48
CA THR A 15 -8.78 4.09 -13.03
C THR A 15 -7.45 4.39 -12.37
N ALA A 16 -6.34 3.90 -12.93
CA ALA A 16 -5.00 4.17 -12.42
C ALA A 16 -4.69 5.67 -12.39
N GLY A 17 -5.00 6.41 -13.47
CA GLY A 17 -4.84 7.86 -13.53
C GLY A 17 -5.73 8.62 -12.54
N MET A 18 -6.97 8.16 -12.31
CA MET A 18 -7.84 8.73 -11.29
C MET A 18 -7.28 8.55 -9.87
N LEU A 19 -6.80 7.34 -9.54
CA LEU A 19 -6.18 7.06 -8.25
C LEU A 19 -4.91 7.88 -8.05
N ALA A 20 -4.05 7.99 -9.08
CA ALA A 20 -2.87 8.84 -9.04
C ALA A 20 -3.22 10.31 -8.74
N GLY A 21 -4.28 10.83 -9.37
CA GLY A 21 -4.77 12.19 -9.10
C GLY A 21 -5.32 12.40 -7.69
N ILE A 22 -5.88 11.36 -7.05
CA ILE A 22 -6.29 11.41 -5.64
C ILE A 22 -5.05 11.41 -4.74
N LEU A 23 -4.10 10.50 -4.99
CA LEU A 23 -2.87 10.35 -4.20
C LEU A 23 -1.99 11.60 -4.24
N ALA A 24 -1.94 12.30 -5.37
CA ALA A 24 -1.20 13.56 -5.51
C ALA A 24 -1.76 14.72 -4.65
N LYS A 25 -3.02 14.62 -4.20
CA LYS A 25 -3.69 15.65 -3.37
C LYS A 25 -3.78 15.24 -1.90
N ALA A 26 -3.36 14.02 -1.56
CA ALA A 26 -3.43 13.52 -0.20
C ALA A 26 -2.41 14.24 0.71
N GLY A 27 -2.75 14.43 1.98
CA GLY A 27 -1.78 14.85 3.00
C GLY A 27 -1.03 13.67 3.64
N THR A 28 -1.68 12.50 3.66
CA THR A 28 -1.14 11.25 4.22
C THR A 28 -1.64 10.08 3.39
N ILE A 29 -0.79 9.08 3.16
CA ILE A 29 -1.11 7.86 2.41
C ILE A 29 -0.80 6.64 3.27
N VAL A 30 -1.75 5.71 3.39
CA VAL A 30 -1.51 4.38 3.94
C VAL A 30 -1.70 3.36 2.82
N TRP A 31 -0.64 2.63 2.47
CA TRP A 31 -0.64 1.66 1.38
C TRP A 31 -0.46 0.24 1.89
N ASN A 32 -1.46 -0.61 1.64
CA ASN A 32 -1.48 -2.01 2.03
C ASN A 32 -2.12 -2.87 0.92
N GLY A 33 -1.32 -3.23 -0.08
CA GLY A 33 -1.67 -4.17 -1.14
C GLY A 33 -1.62 -3.56 -2.54
N PRO A 34 -1.27 -4.36 -3.57
CA PRO A 34 -1.31 -3.93 -4.97
C PRO A 34 -2.76 -3.83 -5.49
N VAL A 35 -2.94 -3.24 -6.67
CA VAL A 35 -4.25 -3.11 -7.35
C VAL A 35 -4.40 -4.09 -8.52
N GLY A 36 -3.42 -4.96 -8.73
CA GLY A 36 -3.39 -6.00 -9.75
C GLY A 36 -2.38 -7.09 -9.40
N VAL A 37 -2.34 -8.15 -10.20
CA VAL A 37 -1.41 -9.28 -10.08
C VAL A 37 -0.06 -8.88 -10.69
N PHE A 38 0.59 -7.94 -10.00
CA PHE A 38 1.73 -7.18 -10.50
C PHE A 38 2.98 -8.01 -10.77
N GLU A 39 3.01 -9.26 -10.32
CA GLU A 39 4.04 -10.24 -10.62
C GLU A 39 4.14 -10.50 -12.13
N PHE A 40 3.01 -10.44 -12.84
CA PHE A 40 2.96 -10.57 -14.30
C PHE A 40 3.00 -9.19 -14.96
N GLU A 41 3.93 -8.98 -15.91
CA GLU A 41 4.12 -7.70 -16.60
C GLU A 41 2.84 -7.21 -17.31
N ALA A 42 2.04 -8.13 -17.86
CA ALA A 42 0.77 -7.81 -18.51
C ALA A 42 -0.28 -7.17 -17.56
N PHE A 43 -0.12 -7.35 -16.24
CA PHE A 43 -1.06 -6.94 -15.20
C PHE A 43 -0.39 -6.08 -14.10
N SER A 44 0.79 -5.51 -14.40
CA SER A 44 1.58 -4.74 -13.43
C SER A 44 1.37 -3.23 -13.50
N HIS A 45 0.80 -2.73 -14.60
CA HIS A 45 0.77 -1.30 -14.89
C HIS A 45 -0.04 -0.49 -13.88
N GLY A 46 -1.21 -0.98 -13.45
CA GLY A 46 -2.03 -0.30 -12.45
C GLY A 46 -1.30 -0.12 -11.13
N THR A 47 -0.62 -1.17 -10.66
CA THR A 47 0.18 -1.13 -9.43
C THR A 47 1.41 -0.23 -9.60
N GLU A 48 2.08 -0.25 -10.74
CA GLU A 48 3.20 0.65 -11.03
C GLU A 48 2.77 2.12 -10.97
N VAL A 49 1.66 2.48 -11.63
CA VAL A 49 1.14 3.86 -11.64
C VAL A 49 0.80 4.32 -10.21
N VAL A 50 0.15 3.47 -9.41
CA VAL A 50 -0.13 3.78 -8.01
C VAL A 50 1.15 3.94 -7.21
N ALA A 51 2.12 3.03 -7.35
CA ALA A 51 3.40 3.08 -6.66
C ALA A 51 4.17 4.37 -6.98
N ARG A 52 4.27 4.73 -8.27
CA ARG A 52 4.91 5.99 -8.70
C ARG A 52 4.17 7.23 -8.21
N ALA A 53 2.84 7.20 -8.18
CA ALA A 53 2.05 8.30 -7.64
C ALA A 53 2.27 8.49 -6.14
N ILE A 54 2.44 7.40 -5.37
CA ILE A 54 2.81 7.47 -3.96
C ILE A 54 4.21 8.08 -3.81
N ALA A 55 5.19 7.60 -4.57
CA ALA A 55 6.58 8.09 -4.53
C ALA A 55 6.71 9.59 -4.90
N GLN A 56 5.89 10.07 -5.83
CA GLN A 56 5.90 11.47 -6.26
C GLN A 56 5.02 12.39 -5.40
N SER A 57 4.21 11.84 -4.49
CA SER A 57 3.31 12.62 -3.65
C SER A 57 4.09 13.33 -2.53
N PRO A 58 3.76 14.59 -2.20
CA PRO A 58 4.33 15.26 -1.03
C PRO A 58 3.77 14.73 0.30
N ALA A 59 2.82 13.79 0.26
CA ALA A 59 2.19 13.20 1.43
C ALA A 59 3.18 12.40 2.28
N PHE A 60 2.94 12.35 3.59
CA PHE A 60 3.59 11.33 4.42
C PHE A 60 3.00 9.96 4.07
N SER A 61 3.83 9.04 3.58
CA SER A 61 3.41 7.71 3.15
C SER A 61 3.86 6.62 4.14
N ILE A 62 2.93 5.73 4.48
CA ILE A 62 3.14 4.55 5.30
C ILE A 62 2.78 3.34 4.46
N ALA A 63 3.72 2.41 4.26
CA ALA A 63 3.47 1.17 3.55
C ALA A 63 3.65 -0.05 4.47
N GLY A 64 2.83 -1.08 4.25
CA GLY A 64 2.97 -2.35 4.95
C GLY A 64 2.28 -3.50 4.22
N GLY A 65 2.61 -4.73 4.63
CA GLY A 65 2.16 -5.95 3.96
C GLY A 65 3.18 -6.50 2.96
N GLY A 66 3.33 -7.83 2.90
CA GLY A 66 4.37 -8.50 2.11
C GLY A 66 4.34 -8.12 0.63
N ASP A 67 3.16 -8.14 0.03
CA ASP A 67 2.99 -7.83 -1.40
C ASP A 67 3.26 -6.35 -1.71
N THR A 68 2.91 -5.44 -0.78
CA THR A 68 3.25 -4.02 -0.88
C THR A 68 4.76 -3.81 -0.90
N LEU A 69 5.49 -4.49 -0.01
CA LEU A 69 6.95 -4.43 0.05
C LEU A 69 7.58 -5.01 -1.22
N ALA A 70 7.02 -6.10 -1.76
CA ALA A 70 7.45 -6.67 -3.03
C ALA A 70 7.23 -5.70 -4.20
N ALA A 71 6.10 -4.98 -4.24
CA ALA A 71 5.84 -3.94 -5.23
C ALA A 71 6.81 -2.76 -5.09
N ILE A 72 7.05 -2.28 -3.86
CA ILE A 72 8.03 -1.21 -3.57
C ILE A 72 9.42 -1.58 -4.10
N ALA A 73 9.86 -2.80 -3.82
CA ALA A 73 11.15 -3.31 -4.29
C ALA A 73 11.20 -3.43 -5.81
N LYS A 74 10.14 -4.00 -6.43
CA LYS A 74 10.04 -4.17 -7.89
C LYS A 74 10.16 -2.84 -8.62
N TYR A 75 9.50 -1.80 -8.14
CA TYR A 75 9.50 -0.49 -8.79
C TYR A 75 10.62 0.44 -8.28
N GLY A 76 11.41 0.03 -7.29
CA GLY A 76 12.56 0.78 -6.81
C GLY A 76 12.19 2.13 -6.21
N ILE A 77 11.14 2.16 -5.38
CA ILE A 77 10.64 3.39 -4.72
C ILE A 77 10.85 3.38 -3.20
N ALA A 78 11.74 2.52 -2.70
CA ALA A 78 11.92 2.34 -1.25
C ALA A 78 12.35 3.65 -0.56
N ASP A 79 13.21 4.43 -1.19
CA ASP A 79 13.71 5.70 -0.66
C ASP A 79 12.67 6.84 -0.72
N ASP A 80 11.60 6.66 -1.50
CA ASP A 80 10.53 7.64 -1.69
C ASP A 80 9.32 7.39 -0.76
N VAL A 81 9.32 6.29 0.00
CA VAL A 81 8.24 5.95 0.95
C VAL A 81 8.64 6.39 2.36
N GLY A 82 7.79 7.18 3.01
CA GLY A 82 8.08 7.81 4.30
C GLY A 82 8.31 6.81 5.45
N TYR A 83 7.57 5.71 5.48
CA TYR A 83 7.77 4.62 6.44
C TYR A 83 7.36 3.27 5.85
N ILE A 84 8.24 2.28 5.96
CA ILE A 84 7.98 0.90 5.52
C ILE A 84 7.90 0.00 6.74
N SER A 85 6.70 -0.55 6.99
CA SER A 85 6.45 -1.50 8.07
C SER A 85 6.75 -2.92 7.62
N THR A 86 7.69 -3.57 8.31
CA THR A 86 7.94 -5.01 8.20
C THR A 86 7.10 -5.83 9.19
N GLY A 87 6.17 -5.18 9.91
CA GLY A 87 5.37 -5.79 10.98
C GLY A 87 4.26 -6.74 10.52
N GLY A 88 4.07 -6.92 9.22
CA GLY A 88 3.11 -7.88 8.63
C GLY A 88 1.74 -7.85 9.31
N GLY A 89 1.38 -8.95 10.00
CA GLY A 89 0.11 -9.06 10.71
C GLY A 89 -0.06 -8.08 11.88
N ALA A 90 1.00 -7.66 12.56
CA ALA A 90 0.92 -6.65 13.62
C ALA A 90 0.59 -5.26 13.07
N PHE A 91 1.10 -4.93 11.88
CA PHE A 91 0.74 -3.69 11.18
C PHE A 91 -0.75 -3.66 10.81
N LEU A 92 -1.26 -4.77 10.27
CA LEU A 92 -2.69 -4.90 9.97
C LEU A 92 -3.55 -4.84 11.22
N ALA A 93 -3.20 -5.57 12.28
CA ALA A 93 -3.95 -5.56 13.54
C ALA A 93 -4.01 -4.15 14.15
N PHE A 94 -2.92 -3.37 14.03
CA PHE A 94 -2.92 -1.97 14.45
C PHE A 94 -3.88 -1.11 13.61
N LEU A 95 -3.88 -1.25 12.28
CA LEU A 95 -4.80 -0.52 11.38
C LEU A 95 -6.26 -0.94 11.57
N GLU A 96 -6.52 -2.19 11.96
CA GLU A 96 -7.84 -2.70 12.34
C GLU A 96 -8.32 -2.13 13.69
N GLY A 97 -7.49 -1.38 14.41
CA GLY A 97 -7.80 -0.81 15.72
C GLY A 97 -7.78 -1.84 16.86
N LYS A 98 -7.15 -3.01 16.64
CA LYS A 98 -7.02 -4.03 17.69
C LYS A 98 -5.97 -3.60 18.72
N VAL A 99 -6.19 -4.02 19.96
CA VAL A 99 -5.18 -3.89 21.01
C VAL A 99 -4.05 -4.85 20.71
N LEU A 100 -2.83 -4.33 20.65
CA LEU A 100 -1.61 -5.13 20.56
C LEU A 100 -1.14 -5.45 21.99
N PRO A 101 -1.19 -6.72 22.46
CA PRO A 101 -0.92 -7.05 23.86
C PRO A 101 0.45 -6.57 24.37
N ALA A 102 1.46 -6.62 23.50
CA ALA A 102 2.81 -6.15 23.82
C ALA A 102 2.89 -4.63 24.01
N VAL A 103 2.06 -3.85 23.31
CA VAL A 103 1.99 -2.39 23.46
C VAL A 103 1.17 -2.04 24.70
N GLU A 104 0.06 -2.74 24.91
CA GLU A 104 -0.83 -2.54 26.06
C GLU A 104 -0.10 -2.70 27.39
N ILE A 105 0.69 -3.77 27.55
CA ILE A 105 1.42 -3.99 28.81
C ILE A 105 2.44 -2.87 29.07
N LEU A 106 3.10 -2.33 28.03
CA LEU A 106 4.04 -1.21 28.19
C LEU A 106 3.30 0.08 28.60
N GLN A 107 2.11 0.33 28.05
CA GLN A 107 1.29 1.47 28.44
C GLN A 107 0.81 1.38 29.88
N GLN A 108 0.41 0.19 30.34
CA GLN A 108 0.02 -0.04 31.73
C GLN A 108 1.18 0.28 32.68
N ARG A 109 2.38 -0.24 32.40
CA ARG A 109 3.57 -0.02 33.24
C ARG A 109 4.10 1.41 33.24
N ALA A 110 3.83 2.19 32.20
CA ALA A 110 4.24 3.60 32.13
C ALA A 110 3.34 4.54 32.94
N ASN A 111 2.11 4.11 33.25
CA ASN A 111 1.11 4.90 33.98
C ASN A 111 0.99 4.51 35.46
N GLU A 112 1.74 3.49 35.91
CA GLU A 112 1.97 3.14 37.32
C GLU A 112 3.05 4.03 37.94
#